data_AF-A0A845QG60-F1
#
_entry.id   AF-A0A845QG60-F1
#
_cell.length_a   1.000
_cell.length_b   1.000
_cell.length_c   1.000
_cell.angle_alpha   90.00
_cell.angle_beta   90.00
_cell.angle_gamma   90.00
#
_symmetry.space_group_name_H-M   'P 1'
#
loop_
_entity.id
_entity.type
_entity.pdbx_description
1 polymer ?
#
loop_
_entity_poly.entity_id
_entity_poly.type
_entity_poly.pdbx_seq_one_letter_code
_entity_poly.pdbx_strand_id
1 'polypeptide(L)'
;MQFERNTKFFGIAGTIKHEIDIAVYNETEKYAIELKYPMNGQYPEQMYSFVKDIIFMEQLKDNGFDATYSLMRVNDKNFYSGRKIDGIYAYFRGAEVLQGTIKKPKGK
;
A
#
# COMPACT_ATOMS: atom_id res chain seq x y z
N MET A 1 12.73 2.78 16.14
CA MET A 1 11.38 2.55 15.58
C MET A 1 10.47 3.67 16.03
N GLN A 2 9.67 4.23 15.14
CA GLN A 2 8.71 5.30 15.40
C GLN A 2 7.41 5.04 14.65
N PHE A 3 6.29 5.44 15.24
CA PHE A 3 4.97 5.37 14.63
C PHE A 3 4.58 6.72 14.01
N GLU A 4 3.71 6.70 12.99
CA GLU A 4 3.12 7.88 12.36
C GLU A 4 4.16 8.94 11.99
N ARG A 5 5.27 8.49 11.38
CA ARG A 5 6.41 9.37 11.12
C ARG A 5 6.20 10.15 9.82
N ASN A 6 6.27 11.47 9.90
CA ASN A 6 6.14 12.32 8.70
C ASN A 6 7.34 12.17 7.75
N THR A 7 7.10 12.10 6.44
CA THR A 7 8.16 11.96 5.42
C THR A 7 9.16 13.11 5.40
N LYS A 8 8.73 14.32 5.79
CA LYS A 8 9.60 15.50 5.86
C LYS A 8 10.75 15.34 6.85
N PHE A 9 10.59 14.48 7.86
CA PHE A 9 11.69 14.18 8.77
C PHE A 9 12.90 13.56 8.04
N PHE A 10 12.65 12.81 6.96
CA PHE A 10 13.69 12.22 6.12
C PHE A 10 14.08 13.11 4.94
N GLY A 11 13.61 14.36 4.90
CA GLY A 11 13.81 15.27 3.78
C GLY A 11 13.00 14.93 2.52
N ILE A 12 11.96 14.10 2.64
CA ILE A 12 11.17 13.62 1.51
C ILE A 12 9.87 14.42 1.36
N ALA A 13 9.63 14.93 0.15
CA ALA A 13 8.44 15.69 -0.22
C ALA A 13 7.87 15.23 -1.58
N GLY A 14 6.63 15.62 -1.88
CA GLY A 14 5.98 15.31 -3.17
C GLY A 14 5.42 13.89 -3.30
N THR A 15 5.44 13.11 -2.22
CA THR A 15 4.81 11.79 -2.14
C THR A 15 3.29 11.89 -2.07
N ILE A 16 2.57 10.82 -2.45
CA ILE A 16 1.10 10.79 -2.46
C ILE A 16 0.46 10.77 -1.06
N LYS A 17 1.26 10.43 -0.04
CA LYS A 17 0.97 10.49 1.40
C LYS A 17 2.15 11.13 2.12
N HIS A 18 1.96 11.51 3.38
CA HIS A 18 3.00 12.23 4.16
C HIS A 18 3.30 11.59 5.51
N GLU A 19 2.56 10.56 5.93
CA GLU A 19 2.75 9.84 7.18
C GLU A 19 3.03 8.37 6.89
N ILE A 20 4.06 7.83 7.54
CA ILE A 20 4.45 6.42 7.50
C ILE A 20 3.95 5.78 8.78
N ASP A 21 3.20 4.67 8.68
CA ASP A 21 2.65 4.01 9.87
C ASP A 21 3.77 3.58 10.85
N ILE A 22 4.81 2.91 10.33
CA ILE A 22 5.99 2.53 11.11
C ILE A 22 7.27 2.83 10.31
N ALA A 23 8.14 3.64 10.90
CA ALA A 23 9.50 3.86 10.43
C ALA A 23 10.52 3.19 11.36
N VAL A 24 11.40 2.36 10.80
CA VAL A 24 12.52 1.74 11.51
C VAL A 24 13.80 2.26 10.88
N TYR A 25 14.59 3.03 11.63
CA TYR A 25 15.81 3.61 11.09
C TYR A 25 16.88 3.76 12.17
N ASN A 26 18.12 3.85 11.72
CA ASN A 26 19.29 4.27 12.47
C ASN A 26 20.07 5.29 11.61
N GLU A 27 21.36 5.46 11.88
CA GLU A 27 22.21 6.40 11.14
C GLU A 27 22.54 5.95 9.70
N THR A 28 22.41 4.67 9.40
CA THR A 28 22.86 4.06 8.13
C THR A 28 21.73 3.44 7.31
N GLU A 29 20.65 3.01 7.95
CA GLU A 29 19.56 2.27 7.32
C GLU A 29 18.20 2.84 7.73
N LYS A 30 17.24 2.79 6.81
CA LYS A 30 15.85 3.17 7.03
C LYS A 30 14.87 2.27 6.28
N TYR A 31 13.85 1.83 7.00
CA TYR A 31 12.80 0.94 6.54
C TYR A 31 11.43 1.55 6.85
N ALA A 32 10.47 1.34 5.96
CA ALA A 32 9.09 1.78 6.13
C ALA A 32 8.13 0.59 6.06
N ILE A 33 7.12 0.60 6.91
CA ILE A 33 6.05 -0.40 6.91
C ILE A 33 4.72 0.35 6.93
N GLU A 34 3.84 -0.01 6.00
CA GLU A 34 2.47 0.47 5.92
C GLU A 34 1.49 -0.66 6.26
N LEU A 35 0.52 -0.38 7.11
CA LEU A 35 -0.45 -1.34 7.62
C LEU A 35 -1.85 -0.99 7.14
N LYS A 36 -2.60 -2.01 6.70
CA LYS A 36 -4.02 -1.84 6.37
C LYS A 36 -4.86 -2.97 6.94
N TYR A 37 -5.96 -2.58 7.57
CA TYR A 37 -6.98 -3.51 8.05
C TYR A 37 -8.36 -3.07 7.55
N PRO A 38 -8.72 -3.43 6.31
CA PRO A 38 -10.02 -3.08 5.75
C PRO A 38 -11.18 -3.67 6.54
N MET A 39 -12.17 -2.83 6.85
CA MET A 39 -13.41 -3.22 7.51
C MET A 39 -14.61 -2.92 6.60
N ASN A 40 -15.70 -3.67 6.70
CA ASN A 40 -17.01 -3.34 6.14
C ASN A 40 -17.13 -3.27 4.58
N GLY A 41 -16.75 -4.33 3.86
CA GLY A 41 -17.10 -4.50 2.43
C GLY A 41 -16.35 -3.57 1.47
N GLN A 42 -16.99 -3.08 0.40
CA GLN A 42 -16.36 -2.16 -0.59
C GLN A 42 -15.02 -2.66 -1.16
N TYR A 43 -14.96 -3.94 -1.51
CA TYR A 43 -13.70 -4.61 -1.87
C TYR A 43 -12.90 -3.89 -2.95
N PRO A 44 -13.49 -3.45 -4.09
CA PRO A 44 -12.73 -2.74 -5.11
C PRO A 44 -12.09 -1.46 -4.57
N GLU A 45 -12.84 -0.64 -3.84
CA GLU A 45 -12.37 0.64 -3.31
C GLU A 45 -11.28 0.44 -2.25
N GLN A 46 -11.42 -0.59 -1.40
CA GLN A 46 -10.43 -0.92 -0.39
C GLN A 46 -9.15 -1.50 -0.98
N MET A 47 -9.26 -2.38 -1.99
CA MET A 47 -8.11 -2.85 -2.79
C MET A 47 -7.41 -1.67 -3.47
N TYR A 48 -8.16 -0.74 -4.06
CA TYR A 48 -7.58 0.43 -4.72
C TYR A 48 -6.88 1.34 -3.73
N SER A 49 -7.47 1.51 -2.54
CA SER A 49 -6.85 2.23 -1.44
C SER A 49 -5.53 1.58 -1.02
N PHE A 50 -5.44 0.25 -0.99
CA PHE A 50 -4.19 -0.46 -0.72
C PHE A 50 -3.15 -0.32 -1.84
N VAL A 51 -3.57 -0.27 -3.11
CA VAL A 51 -2.64 0.03 -4.22
C VAL A 51 -1.98 1.40 -4.03
N LYS A 52 -2.70 2.40 -3.52
CA LYS A 52 -2.09 3.69 -3.16
C LYS A 52 -1.08 3.58 -2.01
N ASP A 53 -1.32 2.70 -1.05
CA ASP A 53 -0.36 2.45 0.04
C ASP A 53 0.92 1.80 -0.50
N ILE A 54 0.80 0.87 -1.46
CA ILE A 54 1.95 0.28 -2.17
C ILE A 54 2.73 1.35 -2.95
N ILE A 55 2.05 2.20 -3.74
CA ILE A 55 2.70 3.31 -4.47
C ILE A 55 3.44 4.24 -3.51
N PHE A 56 2.88 4.52 -2.34
CA PHE A 56 3.56 5.33 -1.33
C PHE A 56 4.86 4.66 -0.85
N MET A 57 4.83 3.36 -0.57
CA MET A 57 6.02 2.59 -0.20
C MET A 57 7.07 2.51 -1.33
N GLU A 58 6.65 2.43 -2.59
CA GLU A 58 7.55 2.53 -3.76
C GLU A 58 8.23 3.90 -3.81
N GLN A 59 7.46 4.99 -3.62
CA GLN A 59 8.04 6.33 -3.58
C GLN A 59 9.06 6.50 -2.44
N LEU A 60 8.83 5.92 -1.26
CA LEU A 60 9.81 5.96 -0.18
C LEU A 60 11.08 5.18 -0.53
N LYS A 61 10.94 4.03 -1.20
CA LYS A 61 12.06 3.24 -1.70
C LYS A 61 12.90 4.05 -2.70
N ASP A 62 12.25 4.72 -3.65
CA ASP A 62 12.91 5.60 -4.62
C ASP A 62 13.59 6.82 -3.96
N ASN A 63 13.07 7.27 -2.81
CA ASN A 63 13.65 8.35 -2.00
C ASN A 63 14.65 7.83 -0.92
N GLY A 64 15.25 6.68 -1.20
CA GLY A 64 16.43 6.18 -0.52
C GLY A 64 16.15 5.28 0.69
N PHE A 65 14.91 4.84 0.92
CA PHE A 65 14.68 3.78 1.92
C PHE A 65 15.32 2.46 1.49
N ASP A 66 15.88 1.71 2.43
CA ASP A 66 16.60 0.47 2.16
C ASP A 66 15.65 -0.68 1.81
N ALA A 67 14.52 -0.76 2.49
CA ALA A 67 13.40 -1.58 2.07
C ALA A 67 12.08 -1.04 2.62
N THR A 68 10.99 -1.36 1.95
CA THR A 68 9.65 -0.96 2.34
C THR A 68 8.72 -2.17 2.30
N TYR A 69 7.68 -2.14 3.13
CA TYR A 69 6.75 -3.25 3.28
C TYR A 69 5.32 -2.70 3.35
N SER A 70 4.38 -3.41 2.73
CA SER A 70 2.96 -3.16 2.87
C SER A 70 2.27 -4.43 3.36
N LEU A 71 1.56 -4.34 4.48
CA LEU A 71 0.83 -5.47 5.06
C LEU A 71 -0.67 -5.15 5.10
N MET A 72 -1.46 -5.92 4.35
CA MET A 72 -2.91 -5.87 4.42
C MET A 72 -3.44 -7.11 5.12
N ARG A 73 -4.01 -6.95 6.32
CA ARG A 73 -4.71 -8.03 7.01
C ARG A 73 -6.18 -7.99 6.62
N VAL A 74 -6.71 -9.09 6.09
CA VAL A 74 -8.11 -9.20 5.68
C VAL A 74 -8.79 -10.37 6.37
N ASN A 75 -10.03 -10.17 6.82
CA ASN A 75 -10.84 -11.26 7.39
C ASN A 75 -11.81 -11.85 6.36
N ASP A 76 -12.20 -11.07 5.35
CA ASP A 76 -13.14 -11.52 4.32
C ASP A 76 -12.40 -12.11 3.13
N LYS A 77 -12.76 -13.34 2.76
CA LYS A 77 -12.16 -14.05 1.62
C LYS A 77 -12.37 -13.35 0.28
N ASN A 78 -13.35 -12.45 0.18
CA ASN A 78 -13.63 -11.70 -1.05
C ASN A 78 -12.48 -10.78 -1.47
N PHE A 79 -11.50 -10.53 -0.59
CA PHE A 79 -10.27 -9.84 -0.97
C PHE A 79 -9.34 -10.69 -1.84
N TYR A 80 -9.19 -11.99 -1.55
CA TYR A 80 -8.21 -12.86 -2.21
C TYR A 80 -8.83 -14.06 -2.94
N SER A 81 -10.15 -14.19 -2.94
CA SER A 81 -10.87 -15.29 -3.62
C SER A 81 -12.27 -14.88 -4.08
N GLY A 82 -12.81 -15.58 -5.08
CA GLY A 82 -14.18 -15.41 -5.57
C GLY A 82 -14.28 -15.48 -7.09
N ARG A 83 -15.49 -15.31 -7.63
CA ARG A 83 -15.78 -15.48 -9.07
C ARG A 83 -15.17 -14.40 -9.97
N LYS A 84 -15.07 -13.16 -9.47
CA LYS A 84 -14.57 -12.02 -10.25
C LYS A 84 -13.03 -12.02 -10.30
N ILE A 85 -12.43 -12.16 -11.48
CA ILE A 85 -10.97 -12.28 -11.63
C ILE A 85 -10.36 -11.21 -12.54
N ASP A 86 -11.13 -10.17 -12.85
CA ASP A 86 -10.77 -9.07 -13.74
C ASP A 86 -10.61 -7.73 -12.98
N GLY A 87 -9.99 -6.76 -13.65
CA GLY A 87 -9.73 -5.44 -13.09
C GLY A 87 -8.93 -5.54 -11.80
N ILE A 88 -9.33 -4.79 -10.76
CA ILE A 88 -8.56 -4.77 -9.52
C ILE A 88 -8.52 -6.13 -8.79
N TYR A 89 -9.49 -7.00 -9.03
CA TYR A 89 -9.49 -8.33 -8.41
C TYR A 89 -8.39 -9.23 -8.98
N ALA A 90 -7.97 -9.02 -10.23
CA ALA A 90 -6.93 -9.83 -10.87
C ALA A 90 -5.62 -9.79 -10.09
N TYR A 91 -5.23 -8.61 -9.60
CA TYR A 91 -4.00 -8.39 -8.83
C TYR A 91 -4.04 -9.06 -7.46
N PHE A 92 -5.17 -8.98 -6.76
CA PHE A 92 -5.30 -9.49 -5.39
C PHE A 92 -5.61 -10.99 -5.32
N ARG A 93 -5.97 -11.60 -6.45
CA ARG A 93 -6.32 -13.03 -6.57
C ARG A 93 -5.28 -13.85 -7.33
N GLY A 94 -4.11 -13.26 -7.59
CA GLY A 94 -2.96 -13.93 -8.21
C GLY A 94 -3.11 -14.21 -9.71
N ALA A 95 -4.08 -13.58 -10.39
CA ALA A 95 -4.25 -13.72 -11.83
C ALA A 95 -3.32 -12.78 -12.62
N GLU A 96 -2.97 -11.61 -12.06
CA GLU A 96 -2.06 -10.64 -12.67
C GLU A 96 -1.04 -10.13 -11.66
N VAL A 97 0.16 -9.79 -12.16
CA VAL A 97 1.16 -9.03 -11.39
C VAL A 97 0.67 -7.59 -11.24
N LEU A 98 0.73 -7.05 -10.01
CA LEU A 98 0.40 -5.64 -9.77
C LEU A 98 1.49 -4.74 -10.35
N GLN A 99 1.18 -4.08 -11.46
CA GLN A 99 2.10 -3.16 -12.13
C GLN A 99 1.35 -2.16 -13.03
N GLY A 100 2.04 -1.06 -13.38
CA GLY A 100 1.50 -0.05 -14.29
C GLY A 100 0.39 0.81 -13.68
N THR A 101 -0.46 1.39 -14.53
CA THR A 101 -1.51 2.32 -14.09
C THR A 101 -2.79 1.57 -13.72
N ILE A 102 -3.09 1.52 -12.42
CA ILE A 102 -4.36 0.98 -11.91
C ILE A 102 -5.39 2.10 -11.79
N LYS A 103 -6.55 1.93 -12.42
CA LYS A 103 -7.63 2.94 -12.40
C LYS A 103 -8.56 2.71 -11.21
N LYS A 104 -9.03 3.81 -10.60
CA LYS A 104 -10.04 3.76 -9.55
C LYS A 104 -11.29 3.01 -10.04
N PRO A 105 -11.83 2.06 -9.25
CA PRO A 105 -13.10 1.42 -9.57
C PRO A 105 -14.20 2.48 -9.73
N LYS A 106 -15.06 2.28 -10.74
CA LYS A 106 -16.30 3.06 -10.88
C LYS A 106 -17.39 2.29 -10.12
N GLY A 107 -18.02 2.93 -9.14
CA GLY A 107 -19.25 2.42 -8.55
C GLY A 107 -20.32 2.29 -9.63
N LYS A 108 -21.12 1.23 -9.59
CA LYS A 108 -22.40 1.18 -10.30
C LYS A 108 -23.47 1.79 -9.40
#